data_AF-A0A1F4AXM0-F1
#
_entry.id   AF-A0A1F4AXM0-F1
#
_cell.length_a   1.000
_cell.length_b   1.000
_cell.length_c   1.000
_cell.angle_alpha   90.00
_cell.angle_beta   90.00
_cell.angle_gamma   90.00
#
_symmetry.space_group_name_H-M   'P 1'
#
loop_
_entity.id
_entity.type
_entity.pdbx_description
1 polymer ?
#
loop_
_entity_poly.entity_id
_entity_poly.type
_entity_poly.pdbx_seq_one_letter_code
_entity_poly.pdbx_strand_id
1 'polypeptide(L)' 'MLYGRVPDRAAIRDEWIERAIRTPTKEKVQADGRIRRWAQIPEAENRHLRVVHLAGGETVHNAFFDRRFAP' A
#
# COMPACT_ATOMS: atom_id res chain seq x y z
N MET A 1 14.08 10.57 -7.64
CA MET A 1 13.01 10.88 -6.66
C MET A 1 12.15 11.99 -7.26
N LEU A 2 10.94 11.68 -7.74
CA LEU A 2 9.98 12.70 -8.19
C LEU A 2 8.72 12.52 -7.34
N TYR A 3 8.57 13.35 -6.31
CA TYR A 3 7.38 13.39 -5.48
C TYR A 3 6.48 14.52 -5.97
N GLY A 4 5.57 14.19 -6.90
CA GLY A 4 4.34 14.95 -7.05
C GLY A 4 3.52 14.75 -5.77
N ARG A 5 3.17 15.83 -5.08
CA ARG A 5 2.46 15.84 -3.79
C ARG A 5 1.13 15.09 -3.90
N VAL A 6 1.10 13.83 -3.48
CA VAL A 6 -0.14 13.06 -3.35
C VAL A 6 -0.70 13.33 -1.95
N PRO A 7 -1.84 14.03 -1.79
CA PRO A 7 -2.39 14.38 -0.49
C PRO A 7 -2.67 13.16 0.41
N ASP A 8 -2.81 11.98 -0.17
CA ASP A 8 -3.06 10.73 0.56
C ASP A 8 -1.87 10.31 1.45
N ARG A 9 -0.61 10.51 1.02
CA ARG A 9 0.57 10.17 1.84
C ARG A 9 0.66 11.02 3.11
N ALA A 10 0.14 12.25 3.12
CA ALA A 10 0.22 13.11 4.29
C ALA A 10 -0.57 12.55 5.50
N ALA A 11 -1.55 11.67 5.25
CA ALA A 11 -2.37 11.03 6.28
C ALA A 11 -2.01 9.54 6.51
N ILE A 12 -1.09 8.97 5.73
CA ILE A 12 -0.68 7.56 5.86
C ILE A 12 0.52 7.49 6.78
N ARG A 13 0.40 6.69 7.84
CA ARG A 13 1.47 6.45 8.81
C ARG A 13 2.39 5.31 8.37
N ASP A 14 3.67 5.40 8.71
CA ASP A 14 4.64 4.34 8.42
C ASP A 14 4.24 2.98 9.03
N GLU A 15 3.66 2.98 10.23
CA GLU A 15 3.12 1.77 10.89
C GLU A 15 2.07 1.04 10.04
N TRP A 16 1.28 1.77 9.24
CA TRP A 16 0.27 1.18 8.38
C TRP A 16 0.88 0.60 7.10
N ILE A 17 1.91 1.27 6.58
CA ILE A 17 2.71 0.74 5.46
C ILE A 17 3.41 -0.54 5.91
N GLU A 18 4.05 -0.54 7.08
CA GLU A 18 4.70 -1.72 7.65
C GLU A 18 3.71 -2.87 7.86
N ARG A 19 2.50 -2.59 8.38
CA ARG A 19 1.43 -3.59 8.51
C ARG A 19 1.08 -4.21 7.16
N ALA A 20 0.87 -3.40 6.11
CA ALA A 20 0.61 -3.90 4.78
C ALA A 20 1.78 -4.73 4.21
N ILE A 21 3.02 -4.42 4.59
CA ILE A 21 4.20 -5.17 4.17
C ILE A 21 4.31 -6.51 4.90
N ARG A 22 4.13 -6.53 6.23
CA ARG A 22 4.37 -7.71 7.09
C ARG A 22 3.20 -8.68 7.11
N THR A 23 1.98 -8.15 7.19
CA THR A 23 0.74 -8.94 7.36
C THR A 23 -0.33 -8.47 6.38
N PRO A 24 -0.10 -8.58 5.06
CA PRO A 24 -1.09 -8.22 4.07
C PRO A 24 -2.34 -9.11 4.18
N THR A 25 -3.52 -8.52 4.09
CA THR A 25 -4.78 -9.23 3.88
C THR A 25 -4.90 -9.79 2.46
N LYS A 26 -4.19 -9.18 1.50
CA LYS A 26 -4.10 -9.64 0.11
C LYS A 26 -2.74 -9.28 -0.46
N GLU A 27 -2.19 -10.15 -1.29
CA GLU A 27 -1.01 -9.87 -2.11
C GLU A 27 -1.31 -10.21 -3.57
N LYS A 28 -0.79 -9.41 -4.50
CA LYS A 28 -0.85 -9.70 -5.93
C LYS A 28 0.43 -9.25 -6.62
N VAL A 29 1.11 -10.20 -7.26
CA VAL A 29 2.21 -9.92 -8.18
C VAL A 29 1.63 -9.61 -9.56
N GLN A 30 2.09 -8.52 -10.18
CA GLN A 30 1.71 -8.12 -11.53
C GLN A 30 2.65 -8.75 -12.57
N ALA A 31 2.25 -8.76 -13.85
CA ALA A 31 3.08 -9.28 -14.93
C ALA A 31 4.41 -8.52 -15.09
N ASP A 32 4.47 -7.25 -14.68
CA ASP A 32 5.70 -6.44 -14.69
C ASP A 32 6.56 -6.62 -13.41
N GLY A 33 6.20 -7.56 -12.53
CA GLY A 33 6.94 -7.87 -11.31
C GLY A 33 6.62 -6.96 -10.11
N ARG A 34 5.78 -5.93 -10.27
CA ARG A 34 5.29 -5.13 -9.14
C ARG A 34 4.47 -5.98 -8.18
N ILE A 35 4.66 -5.76 -6.90
CA ILE A 35 3.92 -6.43 -5.84
C ILE A 35 2.95 -5.44 -5.23
N ARG A 36 1.66 -5.79 -5.20
CA ARG A 36 0.63 -5.02 -4.50
C ARG A 36 0.26 -5.77 -3.23
N ARG A 37 0.37 -5.11 -2.10
CA ARG A 37 -0.06 -5.60 -0.79
C ARG A 37 -1.18 -4.73 -0.27
N TRP A 38 -2.19 -5.34 0.30
CA TRP A 38 -3.28 -4.64 0.97
C TRP A 38 -3.31 -5.00 2.44
N ALA A 39 -3.63 -4.04 3.30
CA ALA A 39 -4.03 -4.31 4.68
C ALA A 39 -5.20 -3.41 5.06
N GLN A 40 -6.09 -3.95 5.89
CA GLN A 40 -7.13 -3.16 6.52
C GLN A 40 -6.52 -2.32 7.65
N ILE A 41 -6.89 -1.04 7.72
CA ILE A 41 -6.44 -0.10 8.73
C ILE A 41 -7.66 0.33 9.56
N PRO A 42 -7.94 -0.34 10.69
CA PRO A 42 -9.03 0.04 11.59
C PRO A 42 -8.98 1.51 12.03
N GLU A 43 -7.78 2.02 12.27
CA GLU A 43 -7.49 3.39 12.70
C GLU A 43 -7.85 4.44 11.63
N ALA A 44 -8.03 4.02 10.38
CA ALA A 44 -8.41 4.86 9.25
C ALA A 44 -9.82 4.49 8.77
N GLU A 45 -10.77 4.38 9.70
CA GLU A 45 -12.18 4.06 9.40
C GLU A 45 -12.33 2.72 8.65
N ASN A 46 -11.52 1.73 9.04
CA ASN A 46 -11.49 0.40 8.41
C ASN A 46 -11.17 0.41 6.90
N ARG A 47 -10.54 1.47 6.38
CA ARG A 47 -10.11 1.56 4.98
C ARG A 47 -8.99 0.56 4.68
N HIS A 48 -8.91 0.15 3.42
CA HIS A 48 -7.85 -0.73 2.95
C HIS A 48 -6.71 0.08 2.33
N LEU A 49 -5.52 -0.01 2.93
CA LEU A 49 -4.31 0.60 2.40
C LEU A 49 -3.68 -0.34 1.39
N ARG A 50 -3.42 0.15 0.17
CA ARG A 50 -2.63 -0.56 -0.85
C ARG A 50 -1.20 -0.01 -0.88
N VAL A 51 -0.23 -0.88 -0.67
CA VAL A 51 1.20 -0.63 -0.85
C VAL A 51 1.67 -1.31 -2.12
N VAL A 52 2.39 -0.58 -2.97
CA VAL A 52 2.94 -1.07 -4.23
C VAL A 52 4.46 -1.04 -4.14
N HIS A 53 5.08 -2.21 -4.29
CA HIS A 53 6.53 -2.34 -4.41
C HIS A 53 6.97 -2.34 -5.88
N LEU A 54 8.18 -1.86 -6.13
CA LEU A 54 8.86 -2.09 -7.41
C LEU A 54 9.20 -3.58 -7.58
N ALA A 55 9.54 -3.96 -8.82
CA ALA A 55 10.11 -5.28 -9.09
C ALA A 55 11.34 -5.49 -8.19
N GLY A 56 11.35 -6.59 -7.43
CA GLY A 56 12.33 -6.86 -6.37
C GLY A 56 11.79 -6.76 -4.94
N GLY A 57 10.63 -6.12 -4.72
CA GLY A 57 9.92 -6.17 -3.44
C GLY A 57 10.50 -5.30 -2.31
N GLU A 58 11.71 -4.75 -2.45
CA GLU A 58 12.37 -3.98 -1.39
C GLU A 58 11.89 -2.53 -1.31
N THR A 59 11.63 -1.89 -2.46
CA THR A 59 11.30 -0.47 -2.52
C THR A 59 9.79 -0.25 -2.61
N VAL A 60 9.21 0.46 -1.64
CA VAL A 60 7.84 0.98 -1.72
C VAL A 60 7.76 2.11 -2.75
N HIS A 61 7.14 1.84 -3.89
CA HIS A 61 6.87 2.83 -4.93
C HIS A 61 5.75 3.78 -4.51
N ASN A 62 4.62 3.23 -4.03
CA ASN A 62 3.46 4.02 -3.67
C ASN A 62 2.63 3.38 -2.55
N ALA A 63 1.92 4.20 -1.78
CA ALA A 63 0.99 3.77 -0.74
C ALA A 63 -0.24 4.70 -0.77
N PHE A 64 -1.44 4.12 -0.82
CA PHE A 64 -2.70 4.87 -0.85
C PHE A 64 -3.92 4.03 -0.45
N PHE A 65 -4.97 4.67 0.06
CA PHE A 65 -6.22 3.96 0.37
C PHE A 65 -6.97 3.55 -0.91
N ASP A 66 -7.20 2.24 -1.07
CA ASP A 66 -7.84 1.65 -2.24
C ASP A 66 -9.36 1.55 -2.05
N ARG A 67 -10.08 2.56 -2.54
CA ARG A 67 -11.55 2.65 -2.43
C ARG A 67 -12.32 1.57 -3.17
N ARG A 68 -11.65 0.81 -4.05
CA ARG A 68 -12.25 -0.27 -4.85
C ARG A 68 -11.80 -1.65 -4.37
N PHE A 69 -11.12 -1.72 -3.23
CA PHE A 69 -10.72 -3.00 -2.68
C PHE A 69 -11.96 -3.82 -2.29
N ALA A 70 -12.09 -4.98 -2.93
CA ALA A 70 -12.93 -6.07 -2.49
C ALA A 70 -11.99 -7.20 -2.04
N PRO A 71 -12.12 -7.67 -0.78
CA PRO A 71 -11.28 -8.75 -0.24
C PRO A 71 -11.30 -9.98 -1.14
#